data_AF-A0A927QMN2-F1
#
_entry.id   AF-A0A927QMN2-F1
#
_cell.length_a   1.000
_cell.length_b   1.000
_cell.length_c   1.000
_cell.angle_alpha   90.00
_cell.angle_beta   90.00
_cell.angle_gamma   90.00
#
_symmetry.space_group_name_H-M   'P 1'
#
loop_
_entity.id
_entity.type
_entity.pdbx_description
1 polymer ?
#
loop_
_entity_poly.entity_id
_entity_poly.type
_entity_poly.pdbx_seq_one_letter_code
_entity_poly.pdbx_strand_id
1 'polypeptide(L)'
;MQHITGIARNQLYFSSLEETISADNPVRFVDAFVEALDLGRIDFRVQTIKLEGRPSYDTKVFLKIYLYGYLNGLRSSRKLEKECSRNIELQWLLCGLVPNYHSISDFRKENPAGLKKLFKLFVTFLKDSDLISGETIAIDGTKSRAHNSRKNNFNQKKIDKHLAYIEERTQEYLDALATNDQKKNSLTITEIQKKIERLKRNKIGYELLEEKLKTSGEPQISKTDADARALLVQGVVVEVSYNIQAAVDNKHNLVVATHTINRNDLNALGTIALEAKENLGGRNSYCYSGQRLPQRTRNQPM
;
A
#
# COMPACT_ATOMS: atom_id res chain seq x y z
N MET A 1 -11.45 51.18 -12.13
CA MET A 1 -10.94 50.50 -10.93
C MET A 1 -9.58 49.91 -11.27
N GLN A 2 -8.56 50.17 -10.46
CA GLN A 2 -7.25 49.56 -10.65
C GLN A 2 -7.24 48.15 -10.06
N HIS A 3 -6.50 47.23 -10.68
CA HIS A 3 -6.30 45.90 -10.15
C HIS A 3 -5.45 45.96 -8.86
N ILE A 4 -5.72 45.05 -7.93
CA ILE A 4 -4.85 44.83 -6.77
C ILE A 4 -3.49 44.35 -7.27
N THR A 5 -2.42 45.03 -6.88
CA THR A 5 -1.04 44.68 -7.23
C THR A 5 -0.40 43.84 -6.12
N GLY A 6 0.43 42.87 -6.52
CA GLY A 6 1.18 42.04 -5.59
C GLY A 6 2.52 42.67 -5.15
N ILE A 7 3.27 41.94 -4.34
CA ILE A 7 4.62 42.31 -3.91
C ILE A 7 5.62 42.07 -5.06
N ALA A 8 6.53 43.02 -5.30
CA ALA A 8 7.52 42.93 -6.37
C ALA A 8 8.60 41.85 -6.07
N ARG A 9 9.04 41.12 -7.09
CA ARG A 9 9.99 39.98 -6.95
C ARG A 9 11.35 40.36 -6.36
N ASN A 10 11.76 41.61 -6.49
CA ASN A 10 13.04 42.15 -6.02
C ASN A 10 12.90 42.97 -4.72
N GLN A 11 11.72 43.03 -4.12
CA GLN A 11 11.51 43.72 -2.85
C GLN A 11 12.08 42.89 -1.70
N LEU A 12 12.88 43.52 -0.83
CA LEU A 12 13.37 42.89 0.39
C LEU A 12 12.23 42.74 1.40
N TYR A 13 12.17 41.59 2.06
CA TYR A 13 11.18 41.26 3.08
C TYR A 13 11.87 40.49 4.22
N PHE A 14 11.52 40.83 5.45
CA PHE A 14 12.02 40.16 6.66
C PHE A 14 10.82 39.62 7.43
N SER A 15 10.88 38.34 7.78
CA SER A 15 9.90 37.67 8.64
C SER A 15 10.57 36.54 9.40
N SER A 16 10.06 36.22 10.57
CA SER A 16 10.37 34.94 11.20
C SER A 16 9.58 33.82 10.51
N LEU A 17 10.02 32.56 10.61
CA LEU A 17 9.21 31.43 10.16
C LEU A 17 7.86 31.42 10.90
N GLU A 18 7.86 31.79 12.17
CA GLU A 18 6.66 31.78 13.02
C GLU A 18 5.54 32.69 12.52
N GLU A 19 5.90 33.85 11.95
CA GLU A 19 4.94 34.80 11.36
C GLU A 19 4.34 34.30 10.04
N THR A 20 4.98 33.34 9.38
CA THR A 20 4.52 32.85 8.06
C THR A 20 3.35 31.87 8.16
N ILE A 21 3.11 31.28 9.34
CA ILE A 21 2.10 30.25 9.57
C ILE A 21 1.07 30.73 10.59
N SER A 22 -0.20 30.78 10.19
CA SER A 22 -1.32 31.13 11.08
C SER A 22 -1.36 30.24 12.33
N ALA A 23 -1.82 30.80 13.46
CA ALA A 23 -1.98 30.08 14.72
C ALA A 23 -2.96 28.89 14.60
N ASP A 24 -3.95 28.98 13.72
CA ASP A 24 -4.96 27.94 13.49
C ASP A 24 -4.54 26.92 12.43
N ASN A 25 -3.31 27.00 11.91
CA ASN A 25 -2.86 26.07 10.88
C ASN A 25 -2.67 24.64 11.46
N PRO A 26 -3.28 23.60 10.86
CA PRO A 26 -3.15 22.21 11.31
C PRO A 26 -1.71 21.68 11.45
N VAL A 27 -0.74 22.27 10.74
CA VAL A 27 0.67 21.89 10.85
C VAL A 27 1.20 22.05 12.28
N ARG A 28 0.65 23.00 13.04
CA ARG A 28 1.00 23.22 14.46
C ARG A 28 0.55 22.07 15.35
N PHE A 29 -0.61 21.48 15.05
CA PHE A 29 -1.05 20.27 15.73
C PHE A 29 -0.10 19.10 15.43
N VAL A 30 0.34 18.94 14.17
CA VAL A 30 1.32 17.90 13.81
C VAL A 30 2.62 18.07 14.59
N ASP A 31 3.12 19.30 14.70
CA ASP A 31 4.32 19.61 15.47
C ASP A 31 4.15 19.26 16.96
N ALA A 32 3.14 19.84 17.61
CA ALA A 32 2.85 19.63 19.03
C ALA A 32 2.59 18.15 19.36
N PHE A 33 1.84 17.45 18.50
CA PHE A 33 1.55 16.03 18.66
C PHE A 33 2.83 15.20 18.62
N VAL A 34 3.69 15.40 17.60
CA VAL A 34 4.94 14.64 17.49
C VAL A 34 5.91 14.98 18.61
N GLU A 35 5.96 16.23 19.05
CA GLU A 35 6.87 16.61 20.13
C GLU A 35 6.51 15.97 21.47
N ALA A 36 5.22 15.77 21.73
CA ALA A 36 4.73 15.09 22.93
C ALA A 36 5.02 13.58 22.96
N LEU A 37 5.45 12.97 21.84
CA LEU A 37 5.70 11.53 21.76
C LEU A 37 7.11 11.15 22.23
N ASP A 38 7.18 10.13 23.10
CA ASP A 38 8.41 9.38 23.35
C ASP A 38 8.54 8.24 22.33
N LEU A 39 9.20 8.54 21.21
CA LEU A 39 9.38 7.61 20.09
C LEU A 39 10.09 6.30 20.50
N GLY A 40 10.98 6.35 21.49
CA GLY A 40 11.69 5.17 21.98
C GLY A 40 10.76 4.16 22.67
N ARG A 41 9.71 4.64 23.34
CA ARG A 41 8.71 3.78 24.02
C ARG A 41 7.71 3.12 23.07
N ILE A 42 7.55 3.68 21.88
CA ILE A 42 6.61 3.18 20.87
C ILE A 42 7.33 2.53 19.68
N ASP A 43 8.43 1.82 19.93
CA ASP A 43 9.18 0.99 18.96
C ASP A 43 9.65 1.72 17.69
N PHE A 44 9.88 3.03 17.76
CA PHE A 44 10.67 3.67 16.71
C PHE A 44 12.16 3.44 16.99
N ARG A 45 12.88 3.14 15.92
CA ARG A 45 14.34 3.09 15.91
C ARG A 45 14.87 4.52 16.02
N VAL A 46 15.19 4.92 17.24
CA VAL A 46 15.84 6.20 17.52
C VAL A 46 17.28 6.12 17.04
N GLN A 47 17.67 7.05 16.16
CA GLN A 47 19.04 7.14 15.67
C GLN A 47 19.93 7.72 16.76
N THR A 48 20.99 6.99 17.13
CA THR A 48 22.02 7.48 18.05
C THR A 48 22.97 8.43 17.33
N ILE A 49 23.36 9.51 18.00
CA ILE A 49 24.36 10.46 17.49
C ILE A 49 25.66 9.69 17.27
N LYS A 50 26.13 9.65 16.03
CA LYS A 50 27.41 9.02 15.68
C LYS A 50 28.54 9.98 16.00
N LEU A 51 29.65 9.45 16.51
CA LEU A 51 30.89 10.22 16.75
C LEU A 51 31.60 10.58 15.44
N GLU A 52 31.38 9.78 14.37
CA GLU A 52 32.03 9.96 13.07
C GLU A 52 31.01 9.91 11.91
N GLY A 53 31.29 10.65 10.84
CA GLY A 53 30.44 10.77 9.66
C GLY A 53 29.38 11.87 9.76
N ARG A 54 28.49 11.95 8.77
CA ARG A 54 27.40 12.94 8.76
C ARG A 54 26.37 12.58 9.86
N PRO A 55 26.02 13.50 10.77
CA PRO A 55 24.97 13.27 11.74
C PRO A 55 23.63 12.92 11.07
N SER A 56 22.89 12.00 11.68
CA SER A 56 21.52 11.68 11.26
C SER A 56 20.55 12.78 11.67
N TYR A 57 19.47 12.95 10.91
CA TYR A 57 18.32 13.74 11.36
C TYR A 57 17.63 13.04 12.54
N ASP A 58 16.94 13.83 13.37
CA ASP A 58 16.06 13.29 14.40
C ASP A 58 14.94 12.46 13.77
N THR A 59 14.55 11.38 14.45
CA THR A 59 13.48 10.47 14.03
C THR A 59 12.13 11.19 13.97
N LYS A 60 11.90 12.19 14.84
CA LYS A 60 10.71 13.06 14.84
C LYS A 60 10.54 13.85 13.54
N VAL A 61 11.64 14.29 12.91
CA VAL A 61 11.62 15.03 11.64
C VAL A 61 10.91 14.21 10.56
N PHE A 62 11.27 12.93 10.44
CA PHE A 62 10.65 12.04 9.45
C PHE A 62 9.19 11.74 9.77
N LEU A 63 8.85 11.59 11.06
CA LEU A 63 7.46 11.38 11.46
C LEU A 63 6.57 12.58 11.08
N LYS A 64 7.04 13.81 11.37
CA LYS A 64 6.38 15.07 10.97
C LYS A 64 6.14 15.12 9.46
N ILE A 65 7.15 14.77 8.65
CA ILE A 65 7.04 14.69 7.18
C ILE A 65 5.92 13.73 6.75
N TYR A 66 5.85 12.54 7.35
CA TYR A 66 4.84 11.55 6.97
C TYR A 66 3.43 11.96 7.39
N LEU A 67 3.24 12.50 8.59
CA LEU A 67 1.94 12.98 9.04
C LEU A 67 1.44 14.14 8.19
N TYR A 68 2.30 15.14 7.93
CA TYR A 68 1.99 16.23 7.02
C TYR A 68 1.66 15.71 5.61
N GLY A 69 2.44 14.74 5.14
CA GLY A 69 2.25 14.12 3.84
C GLY A 69 0.91 13.42 3.72
N TYR A 70 0.49 12.64 4.73
CA TYR A 70 -0.81 11.97 4.73
C TYR A 70 -1.97 12.96 4.77
N LEU A 71 -1.87 14.01 5.59
CA LEU A 71 -2.89 15.06 5.68
C LEU A 71 -3.12 15.74 4.32
N ASN A 72 -2.05 15.95 3.55
CA ASN A 72 -2.08 16.66 2.26
C ASN A 72 -2.06 15.73 1.03
N GLY A 73 -2.21 14.41 1.21
CA GLY A 73 -2.21 13.44 0.10
C GLY A 73 -0.85 13.22 -0.61
N LEU A 74 0.25 13.67 -0.01
CA LEU A 74 1.62 13.51 -0.50
C LEU A 74 2.24 12.19 -0.01
N ARG A 75 2.21 11.16 -0.87
CA ARG A 75 2.67 9.81 -0.49
C ARG A 75 4.07 9.42 -0.99
N SER A 76 4.61 10.16 -1.97
CA SER A 76 5.92 9.85 -2.59
C SER A 76 7.05 10.53 -1.83
N SER A 77 8.06 9.77 -1.40
CA SER A 77 9.23 10.33 -0.71
C SER A 77 9.97 11.39 -1.52
N ARG A 78 10.00 11.27 -2.85
CA ARG A 78 10.58 12.31 -3.74
C ARG A 78 9.72 13.57 -3.79
N LYS A 79 8.39 13.41 -3.76
CA LYS A 79 7.49 14.56 -3.65
C LYS A 79 7.67 15.22 -2.29
N LEU A 80 7.75 14.45 -1.21
CA LEU A 80 7.98 14.96 0.14
C LEU A 80 9.30 15.74 0.24
N GLU A 81 10.40 15.19 -0.26
CA GLU A 81 11.70 15.91 -0.35
C GLU A 81 11.56 17.24 -1.10
N LYS A 82 10.88 17.25 -2.25
CA LYS A 82 10.62 18.46 -3.02
C LYS A 82 9.76 19.47 -2.27
N GLU A 83 8.78 19.01 -1.49
CA GLU A 83 7.93 19.87 -0.68
C GLU A 83 8.71 20.47 0.50
N CYS A 84 9.63 19.72 1.11
CA CYS A 84 10.48 20.23 2.21
C CYS A 84 11.27 21.49 1.81
N SER A 85 11.64 21.64 0.54
CA SER A 85 12.42 22.80 0.07
C SER A 85 11.57 23.98 -0.42
N ARG A 86 10.28 23.80 -0.72
CA ARG A 86 9.45 24.84 -1.37
C ARG A 86 8.17 25.21 -0.64
N ASN A 87 7.71 24.36 0.26
CA ASN A 87 6.45 24.54 0.97
C ASN A 87 6.72 25.18 2.32
N ILE A 88 6.15 26.36 2.54
CA ILE A 88 6.39 27.15 3.75
C ILE A 88 5.93 26.42 5.03
N GLU A 89 4.87 25.61 4.97
CA GLU A 89 4.39 24.84 6.12
C GLU A 89 5.41 23.76 6.51
N LEU A 90 6.03 23.07 5.54
CA LEU A 90 7.09 22.11 5.83
C LEU A 90 8.39 22.80 6.23
N GLN A 91 8.73 23.93 5.63
CA GLN A 91 9.89 24.71 6.07
C GLN A 91 9.73 25.15 7.52
N TRP A 92 8.53 25.57 7.93
CA TRP A 92 8.21 25.86 9.33
C TRP A 92 8.30 24.59 10.21
N LEU A 93 7.59 23.52 9.84
CA LEU A 93 7.50 22.27 10.61
C LEU A 93 8.86 21.59 10.84
N LEU A 94 9.78 21.74 9.89
CA LEU A 94 11.09 21.10 9.90
C LEU A 94 12.22 22.09 10.23
N CYS A 95 11.90 23.34 10.61
CA CYS A 95 12.88 24.39 10.85
C CYS A 95 13.89 24.55 9.69
N GLY A 96 13.42 24.46 8.45
CA GLY A 96 14.22 24.57 7.24
C GLY A 96 15.04 23.33 6.87
N LEU A 97 14.92 22.22 7.60
CA LEU A 97 15.60 20.97 7.24
C LEU A 97 15.00 20.36 5.98
N VAL A 98 15.86 19.85 5.09
CA VAL A 98 15.47 19.18 3.85
C VAL A 98 16.09 17.78 3.80
N PRO A 99 15.48 16.77 4.47
CA PRO A 99 15.93 15.39 4.36
C PRO A 99 15.74 14.85 2.94
N ASN A 100 16.68 14.02 2.48
CA ASN A 100 16.61 13.44 1.15
C ASN A 100 15.54 12.33 1.07
N TYR A 101 15.09 12.00 -0.15
CA TYR A 101 14.02 11.00 -0.33
C TYR A 101 14.38 9.59 0.14
N HIS A 102 15.67 9.22 0.13
CA HIS A 102 16.13 7.92 0.60
C HIS A 102 15.91 7.81 2.11
N SER A 103 16.42 8.77 2.88
CA SER A 103 16.24 8.82 4.33
C SER A 103 14.78 8.88 4.73
N ILE A 104 13.96 9.66 4.01
CA ILE A 104 12.49 9.66 4.19
C ILE A 104 11.93 8.25 3.96
N SER A 105 12.26 7.61 2.83
CA SER A 105 11.77 6.27 2.53
C SER A 105 12.24 5.22 3.54
N ASP A 106 13.48 5.30 4.01
CA ASP A 106 14.08 4.30 4.88
C ASP A 106 13.48 4.39 6.29
N PHE A 107 13.17 5.59 6.78
CA PHE A 107 12.41 5.75 8.02
C PHE A 107 11.12 4.92 8.02
N ARG A 108 10.31 4.98 6.94
CA ARG A 108 9.07 4.19 6.87
C ARG A 108 9.32 2.69 6.81
N LYS A 109 10.38 2.26 6.12
CA LYS A 109 10.73 0.84 6.00
C LYS A 109 11.24 0.26 7.31
N GLU A 110 11.99 1.04 8.07
CA GLU A 110 12.64 0.60 9.30
C GLU A 110 11.72 0.65 10.53
N ASN A 111 10.61 1.41 10.47
CA ASN A 111 9.73 1.64 11.62
C ASN A 111 8.28 1.11 11.46
N PRO A 112 8.02 -0.08 10.89
CA PRO A 112 6.65 -0.56 10.70
C PRO A 112 5.94 -0.86 12.04
N ALA A 113 6.66 -1.37 13.04
CA ALA A 113 6.11 -1.63 14.37
C ALA A 113 5.74 -0.31 15.07
N GLY A 114 6.62 0.68 15.02
CA GLY A 114 6.35 1.98 15.64
C GLY A 114 5.20 2.73 14.99
N LEU A 115 5.06 2.66 13.66
CA LEU A 115 3.90 3.25 12.97
C LEU A 115 2.57 2.59 13.39
N LYS A 116 2.55 1.27 13.64
CA LYS A 116 1.36 0.59 14.18
C LYS A 116 1.03 1.03 15.59
N LYS A 117 2.03 1.11 16.48
CA LYS A 117 1.84 1.60 17.86
C LYS A 117 1.40 3.06 17.90
N LEU A 118 1.95 3.90 17.02
CA LEU A 118 1.53 5.29 16.85
C LEU A 118 0.05 5.38 16.46
N PHE A 119 -0.39 4.57 15.50
CA PHE A 119 -1.81 4.53 15.11
C PHE A 119 -2.70 4.12 16.28
N LYS A 120 -2.33 3.08 17.04
CA LYS A 120 -3.04 2.68 18.25
C LYS A 120 -3.12 3.83 19.27
N LEU A 121 -2.01 4.50 19.53
CA LEU A 121 -1.96 5.65 20.45
C LEU A 121 -2.86 6.79 19.97
N PHE A 122 -2.89 7.06 18.66
CA PHE A 122 -3.75 8.08 18.09
C PHE A 122 -5.24 7.73 18.24
N VAL A 123 -5.62 6.47 18.01
CA VAL A 123 -6.99 6.00 18.27
C VAL A 123 -7.37 6.14 19.75
N THR A 124 -6.46 5.80 20.67
CA THR A 124 -6.67 6.03 22.11
C THR A 124 -6.86 7.51 22.43
N PHE A 125 -6.00 8.38 21.89
CA PHE A 125 -6.11 9.83 22.07
C PHE A 125 -7.46 10.39 21.58
N LEU A 126 -7.92 9.93 20.41
CA LEU A 126 -9.22 10.33 19.86
C LEU A 126 -10.37 9.84 20.74
N LYS A 127 -10.25 8.66 21.32
CA LYS A 127 -11.22 8.14 22.28
C LYS A 127 -11.26 8.96 23.58
N ASP A 128 -10.11 9.27 24.14
CA ASP A 128 -9.99 10.07 25.37
C ASP A 128 -10.50 11.51 25.15
N SER A 129 -10.44 12.00 23.91
CA SER A 129 -11.00 13.29 23.48
C SER A 129 -12.49 13.22 23.11
N ASP A 130 -13.17 12.10 23.40
CA ASP A 130 -14.58 11.84 23.08
C ASP A 130 -14.92 11.96 21.56
N LEU A 131 -13.94 11.74 20.68
CA LEU A 131 -14.16 11.70 19.23
C LEU A 131 -14.51 10.29 18.72
N ILE A 132 -14.28 9.27 19.54
CA ILE A 132 -14.61 7.86 19.22
C ILE A 132 -15.46 7.30 20.35
N SER A 133 -16.65 6.79 20.02
CA SER A 133 -17.52 6.16 21.03
C SER A 133 -16.99 4.79 21.47
N GLY A 134 -16.54 3.99 20.50
CA GLY A 134 -16.19 2.59 20.69
C GLY A 134 -17.39 1.66 20.90
N GLU A 135 -18.63 2.13 20.74
CA GLU A 135 -19.83 1.31 20.99
C GLU A 135 -20.20 0.46 19.79
N THR A 136 -20.28 1.10 18.62
CA THR A 136 -20.67 0.46 17.35
C THR A 136 -19.55 0.61 16.35
N ILE A 137 -18.98 -0.53 15.96
CA ILE A 137 -17.91 -0.59 14.97
C ILE A 137 -18.43 -1.25 13.70
N ALA A 138 -18.38 -0.53 12.60
CA ALA A 138 -18.67 -1.03 11.27
C ALA A 138 -17.39 -1.58 10.63
N ILE A 139 -17.44 -2.80 10.10
CA ILE A 139 -16.32 -3.42 9.40
C ILE A 139 -16.72 -3.63 7.93
N ASP A 140 -15.91 -3.08 7.03
CA ASP A 140 -16.06 -3.26 5.59
C ASP A 140 -14.71 -3.50 4.90
N GLY A 141 -14.75 -4.25 3.79
CA GLY A 141 -13.59 -4.66 2.99
C GLY A 141 -13.59 -4.00 1.62
N THR A 142 -12.56 -3.21 1.34
CA THR A 142 -12.32 -2.60 0.03
C THR A 142 -11.20 -3.31 -0.71
N LYS A 143 -11.47 -3.75 -1.94
CA LYS A 143 -10.47 -4.38 -2.81
C LYS A 143 -9.74 -3.31 -3.62
N SER A 144 -8.44 -3.17 -3.39
CA SER A 144 -7.56 -2.25 -4.10
C SER A 144 -6.74 -3.00 -5.13
N ARG A 145 -6.83 -2.58 -6.40
CA ARG A 145 -6.10 -3.21 -7.50
C ARG A 145 -4.59 -3.15 -7.27
N ALA A 146 -3.93 -4.28 -7.45
CA ALA A 146 -2.48 -4.40 -7.36
C ALA A 146 -1.80 -4.07 -8.71
N HIS A 147 -0.50 -3.83 -8.69
CA HIS A 147 0.31 -3.70 -9.90
C HIS A 147 0.69 -5.08 -10.46
N ASN A 148 -0.30 -5.92 -10.70
CA ASN A 148 -0.11 -7.21 -11.35
C ASN A 148 -1.28 -7.53 -12.28
N SER A 149 -0.97 -8.06 -13.47
CA SER A 149 -2.01 -8.46 -14.41
C SER A 149 -2.56 -9.85 -14.08
N ARG A 150 -3.81 -10.12 -14.43
CA ARG A 150 -4.42 -11.47 -14.33
C ARG A 150 -3.62 -12.53 -15.11
N LYS A 151 -2.97 -12.12 -16.20
CA LYS A 151 -2.09 -12.99 -16.99
C LYS A 151 -0.83 -13.37 -16.22
N ASN A 152 -0.32 -12.48 -15.36
CA ASN A 152 0.87 -12.65 -14.52
C ASN A 152 0.56 -13.18 -13.11
N ASN A 153 -0.64 -13.72 -12.87
CA ASN A 153 -0.98 -14.46 -11.67
C ASN A 153 -1.19 -15.94 -12.01
N PHE A 154 -0.59 -16.83 -11.22
CA PHE A 154 -0.53 -18.26 -11.51
C PHE A 154 -1.02 -19.08 -10.32
N ASN A 155 -1.77 -20.14 -10.61
CA ASN A 155 -2.10 -21.22 -9.68
C ASN A 155 -1.67 -22.53 -10.32
N GLN A 156 -1.68 -23.64 -9.58
CA GLN A 156 -1.23 -24.94 -10.07
C GLN A 156 -1.91 -25.31 -11.40
N LYS A 157 -3.25 -25.24 -11.45
CA LYS A 157 -4.03 -25.53 -12.65
C LYS A 157 -3.61 -24.72 -13.89
N LYS A 158 -3.21 -23.46 -13.71
CA LYS A 158 -2.77 -22.59 -14.81
C LYS A 158 -1.34 -22.94 -15.26
N ILE A 159 -0.47 -23.32 -14.32
CA ILE A 159 0.88 -23.81 -14.63
C ILE A 159 0.79 -25.11 -15.42
N ASP A 160 0.01 -26.08 -14.96
CA ASP A 160 -0.19 -27.38 -15.62
C ASP A 160 -0.68 -27.19 -17.07
N LYS A 161 -1.66 -26.30 -17.28
CA LYS A 161 -2.16 -25.97 -18.63
C LYS A 161 -1.08 -25.39 -19.53
N HIS A 162 -0.19 -24.55 -19.00
CA HIS A 162 0.90 -23.98 -19.79
C HIS A 162 1.96 -25.03 -20.12
N LEU A 163 2.27 -25.93 -19.19
CA LEU A 163 3.20 -27.05 -19.43
C LEU A 163 2.65 -28.01 -20.48
N ALA A 164 1.39 -28.42 -20.36
CA ALA A 164 0.71 -29.29 -21.34
C ALA A 164 0.69 -28.67 -22.74
N TYR A 165 0.35 -27.37 -22.85
CA TYR A 165 0.40 -26.65 -24.13
C TYR A 165 1.82 -26.62 -24.71
N ILE A 166 2.85 -26.42 -23.88
CA ILE A 166 4.23 -26.44 -24.35
C ILE A 166 4.59 -27.82 -24.89
N GLU A 167 4.19 -28.89 -24.22
CA GLU A 167 4.47 -30.26 -24.65
C GLU A 167 3.77 -30.58 -25.98
N GLU A 168 2.48 -30.29 -26.10
CA GLU A 168 1.70 -30.43 -27.34
C GLU A 168 2.35 -29.67 -28.51
N ARG A 169 2.65 -28.38 -28.32
CA ARG A 169 3.26 -27.55 -29.37
C ARG A 169 4.69 -27.95 -29.71
N THR A 170 5.44 -28.47 -28.74
CA THR A 170 6.78 -28.99 -28.99
C THR A 170 6.70 -30.23 -29.85
N GLN A 171 5.77 -31.15 -29.56
CA GLN A 171 5.55 -32.35 -30.37
C GLN A 171 5.16 -31.98 -31.81
N GLU A 172 4.19 -31.07 -31.99
CA GLU A 172 3.80 -30.58 -33.32
C GLU A 172 4.99 -30.01 -34.12
N TYR A 173 5.89 -29.27 -33.46
CA TYR A 173 7.07 -28.71 -34.11
C TYR A 173 8.12 -29.77 -34.43
N LEU A 174 8.27 -30.80 -33.61
CA LEU A 174 9.15 -31.94 -33.90
C LEU A 174 8.64 -32.73 -35.11
N ASP A 175 7.32 -32.97 -35.19
CA ASP A 175 6.69 -33.63 -36.34
C ASP A 175 6.83 -32.80 -37.63
N ALA A 176 6.69 -31.48 -37.51
CA ALA A 176 6.91 -30.55 -38.62
C ALA A 176 8.38 -30.51 -39.08
N LEU A 177 9.36 -30.66 -38.17
CA LEU A 177 10.77 -30.80 -38.53
C LEU A 177 11.00 -32.09 -39.32
N ALA A 178 10.52 -33.23 -38.82
CA ALA A 178 10.63 -34.51 -39.49
C ALA A 178 10.04 -34.49 -40.92
N THR A 179 8.90 -33.81 -41.11
CA THR A 179 8.26 -33.65 -42.42
C THR A 179 9.06 -32.73 -43.36
N ASN A 180 9.67 -31.67 -42.82
CA ASN A 180 10.43 -30.71 -43.63
C ASN A 180 11.84 -31.21 -44.01
N ASP A 181 12.44 -32.06 -43.18
CA ASP A 181 13.69 -32.75 -43.51
C ASP A 181 13.52 -33.63 -44.75
N GLN A 182 12.36 -34.29 -44.90
CA GLN A 182 12.01 -35.05 -46.11
C GLN A 182 11.87 -34.16 -47.36
N LYS A 183 11.49 -32.89 -47.19
CA LYS A 183 11.23 -31.92 -48.29
C LYS A 183 12.40 -30.97 -48.58
N LYS A 184 13.52 -31.06 -47.84
CA LYS A 184 14.75 -30.23 -47.98
C LYS A 184 14.51 -28.69 -47.95
N ASN A 185 13.58 -28.20 -47.13
CA ASN A 185 13.28 -26.76 -47.03
C ASN A 185 13.98 -26.09 -45.83
N SER A 186 15.19 -25.54 -46.04
CA SER A 186 16.11 -25.10 -44.97
C SER A 186 15.66 -23.87 -44.15
N LEU A 187 15.01 -22.89 -44.77
CA LEU A 187 14.53 -21.67 -44.10
C LEU A 187 13.41 -21.96 -43.08
N THR A 188 12.54 -22.94 -43.40
CA THR A 188 11.43 -23.35 -42.53
C THR A 188 11.92 -24.09 -41.28
N ILE A 189 12.98 -24.90 -41.43
CA ILE A 189 13.62 -25.64 -40.33
C ILE A 189 14.21 -24.67 -39.29
N THR A 190 14.90 -23.62 -39.72
CA THR A 190 15.53 -22.64 -38.81
C THR A 190 14.49 -21.86 -38.00
N GLU A 191 13.34 -21.52 -38.58
CA GLU A 191 12.24 -20.87 -37.87
C GLU A 191 11.57 -21.78 -36.83
N ILE A 192 11.40 -23.06 -37.15
CA ILE A 192 10.82 -24.05 -36.22
C ILE A 192 11.76 -24.28 -35.04
N GLN A 193 13.07 -24.43 -35.29
CA GLN A 193 14.07 -24.55 -34.22
C GLN A 193 14.04 -23.34 -33.27
N LYS A 194 13.95 -22.11 -33.78
CA LYS A 194 13.79 -20.90 -32.95
C LYS A 194 12.53 -20.96 -32.08
N LYS A 195 11.42 -21.50 -32.61
CA LYS A 195 10.15 -21.67 -31.85
C LYS A 195 10.28 -22.71 -30.74
N ILE A 196 10.95 -23.84 -31.00
CA ILE A 196 11.24 -24.88 -30.00
C ILE A 196 12.11 -24.30 -28.87
N GLU A 197 13.19 -23.58 -29.21
CA GLU A 197 14.06 -22.95 -28.20
C GLU A 197 13.32 -21.89 -27.35
N ARG A 198 12.34 -21.20 -27.93
CA ARG A 198 11.45 -20.32 -27.17
C ARG A 198 10.55 -21.10 -26.21
N LEU A 199 9.98 -22.23 -26.64
CA LEU A 199 9.14 -23.08 -25.80
C LEU A 199 9.93 -23.70 -24.64
N LYS A 200 11.15 -24.20 -24.89
CA LYS A 200 12.06 -24.70 -23.84
C LYS A 200 12.34 -23.65 -22.77
N ARG A 201 12.68 -22.42 -23.17
CA ARG A 201 12.88 -21.31 -22.22
C ARG A 201 11.64 -20.99 -21.41
N ASN A 202 10.46 -21.04 -22.03
CA ASN A 202 9.20 -20.83 -21.32
C ASN A 202 8.90 -21.97 -20.33
N LYS A 203 9.21 -23.23 -20.69
CA LYS A 203 9.03 -24.40 -19.82
C LYS A 203 9.78 -24.22 -18.50
N ILE A 204 11.07 -23.89 -18.58
CA ILE A 204 11.91 -23.58 -17.41
C ILE A 204 11.28 -22.48 -16.55
N GLY A 205 10.75 -21.43 -17.19
CA GLY A 205 10.08 -20.33 -16.49
C GLY A 205 8.83 -20.78 -15.69
N TYR A 206 8.06 -21.73 -16.22
CA TYR A 206 6.89 -22.27 -15.53
C TYR A 206 7.26 -23.29 -14.44
N GLU A 207 8.27 -24.12 -14.66
CA GLU A 207 8.81 -25.03 -13.64
C GLU A 207 9.32 -24.25 -12.42
N LEU A 208 10.07 -23.16 -12.63
CA LEU A 208 10.49 -22.25 -11.57
C LEU A 208 9.31 -21.59 -10.83
N LEU A 209 8.22 -21.27 -11.54
CA LEU A 209 7.01 -20.75 -10.90
C LEU A 209 6.30 -21.82 -10.08
N GLU A 210 6.33 -23.08 -10.53
CA GLU A 210 5.76 -24.21 -9.82
C GLU A 210 6.51 -24.49 -8.51
N GLU A 211 7.85 -24.51 -8.56
CA GLU A 211 8.69 -24.65 -7.37
C GLU A 211 8.46 -23.52 -6.37
N LYS A 212 8.35 -22.27 -6.86
CA LYS A 212 8.01 -21.13 -6.01
C LYS A 212 6.63 -21.27 -5.39
N LEU A 213 5.63 -21.73 -6.16
CA LEU A 213 4.28 -21.96 -5.65
C LEU A 213 4.30 -23.02 -4.53
N LYS A 214 4.97 -24.15 -4.75
CA LYS A 214 5.11 -25.24 -3.76
C LYS A 214 5.83 -24.77 -2.50
N THR A 215 6.97 -24.08 -2.66
CA THR A 215 7.76 -23.53 -1.54
C THR A 215 6.99 -22.49 -0.75
N SER A 216 6.16 -21.66 -1.41
CA SER A 216 5.37 -20.63 -0.74
C SER A 216 4.24 -21.18 0.14
N GLY A 217 3.74 -22.39 -0.13
CA GLY A 217 2.55 -22.94 0.51
C GLY A 217 1.24 -22.22 0.17
N GLU A 218 1.29 -21.22 -0.72
CA GLU A 218 0.14 -20.40 -1.10
C GLU A 218 -0.59 -21.00 -2.31
N PRO A 219 -1.92 -20.80 -2.44
CA PRO A 219 -2.70 -21.37 -3.54
C PRO A 219 -2.43 -20.71 -4.90
N GLN A 220 -1.76 -19.55 -4.90
CA GLN A 220 -1.44 -18.77 -6.09
C GLN A 220 -0.22 -17.89 -5.86
N ILE A 221 0.44 -17.50 -6.96
CA ILE A 221 1.58 -16.59 -6.98
C ILE A 221 1.40 -15.49 -8.02
N SER A 222 1.73 -14.26 -7.63
CA SER A 222 1.78 -13.10 -8.52
C SER A 222 3.22 -12.77 -8.90
N LYS A 223 3.47 -12.45 -10.17
CA LYS A 223 4.84 -12.23 -10.68
C LYS A 223 5.43 -10.87 -10.30
N THR A 224 4.61 -9.81 -10.37
CA THR A 224 5.08 -8.43 -10.12
C THR A 224 4.89 -8.06 -8.66
N ASP A 225 3.65 -8.06 -8.17
CA ASP A 225 3.32 -7.82 -6.77
C ASP A 225 3.12 -9.16 -6.06
N ALA A 226 4.17 -9.69 -5.42
CA ALA A 226 4.18 -11.04 -4.84
C ALA A 226 3.11 -11.26 -3.76
N ASP A 227 2.74 -10.21 -3.03
CA ASP A 227 1.73 -10.28 -1.95
C ASP A 227 0.29 -10.23 -2.49
N ALA A 228 0.09 -9.72 -3.71
CA ALA A 228 -1.24 -9.59 -4.28
C ALA A 228 -1.85 -10.95 -4.62
N ARG A 229 -3.18 -11.02 -4.61
CA ARG A 229 -3.93 -12.25 -4.88
C ARG A 229 -5.06 -11.98 -5.86
N ALA A 230 -5.41 -12.96 -6.68
CA ALA A 230 -6.62 -12.88 -7.48
C ALA A 230 -7.83 -13.05 -6.56
N LEU A 231 -8.65 -12.00 -6.47
CA LEU A 231 -9.81 -11.91 -5.59
C LEU A 231 -11.06 -11.56 -6.39
N LEU A 232 -12.20 -12.01 -5.88
CA LEU A 232 -13.52 -11.73 -6.45
C LEU A 232 -13.96 -10.33 -6.01
N VAL A 233 -14.12 -9.41 -6.97
CA VAL A 233 -14.45 -8.00 -6.69
C VAL A 233 -15.96 -7.78 -6.71
N GLN A 234 -16.64 -8.18 -7.79
CA GLN A 234 -18.09 -8.05 -7.96
C GLN A 234 -18.63 -9.17 -8.86
N GLY A 235 -19.62 -9.92 -8.38
CA GLY A 235 -20.27 -10.98 -9.15
C GLY A 235 -19.31 -12.08 -9.58
N VAL A 236 -18.87 -12.04 -10.84
CA VAL A 236 -17.92 -13.01 -11.45
C VAL A 236 -16.56 -12.35 -11.77
N VAL A 237 -16.43 -11.05 -11.52
CA VAL A 237 -15.22 -10.29 -11.86
C VAL A 237 -14.11 -10.59 -10.86
N VAL A 238 -13.04 -11.21 -11.36
CA VAL A 238 -11.80 -11.46 -10.61
C VAL A 238 -10.75 -10.43 -11.00
N GLU A 239 -10.14 -9.78 -10.01
CA GLU A 239 -8.98 -8.91 -10.19
C GLU A 239 -7.83 -9.29 -9.25
N VAL A 240 -6.60 -9.04 -9.67
CA VAL A 240 -5.44 -9.17 -8.78
C VAL A 240 -5.38 -7.93 -7.91
N SER A 241 -5.65 -8.09 -6.62
CA SER A 241 -5.88 -7.00 -5.68
C SER A 241 -5.43 -7.36 -4.27
N TYR A 242 -5.32 -6.32 -3.44
CA TYR A 242 -5.25 -6.41 -1.99
C TYR A 242 -6.66 -6.20 -1.44
N ASN A 243 -7.05 -6.93 -0.39
CA ASN A 243 -8.31 -6.67 0.29
C ASN A 243 -8.03 -5.95 1.59
N ILE A 244 -8.39 -4.68 1.64
CA ILE A 244 -8.14 -3.79 2.77
C ILE A 244 -9.42 -3.72 3.57
N GLN A 245 -9.41 -4.27 4.77
CA GLN A 245 -10.50 -4.15 5.72
C GLN A 245 -10.27 -2.95 6.62
N ALA A 246 -11.32 -2.18 6.85
CA ALA A 246 -11.32 -1.07 7.78
C ALA A 246 -12.44 -1.27 8.80
N ALA A 247 -12.10 -1.03 10.07
CA ALA A 247 -13.05 -0.91 11.16
C ALA A 247 -13.23 0.58 11.46
N VAL A 248 -14.48 1.03 11.49
CA VAL A 248 -14.86 2.45 11.60
C VAL A 248 -15.87 2.63 12.74
N ASP A 249 -15.63 3.62 13.59
CA ASP A 249 -16.55 4.03 14.66
C ASP A 249 -17.72 4.85 14.12
N ASN A 250 -18.91 4.65 14.68
CA ASN A 250 -20.14 5.29 14.19
C ASN A 250 -20.27 6.79 14.52
N LYS A 251 -19.57 7.32 15.54
CA LYS A 251 -19.83 8.68 16.06
C LYS A 251 -19.39 9.75 15.06
N HIS A 252 -18.15 9.63 14.59
CA HIS A 252 -17.54 10.57 13.64
C HIS A 252 -16.91 9.88 12.43
N ASN A 253 -17.24 8.61 12.17
CA ASN A 253 -16.71 7.82 11.06
C ASN A 253 -15.17 7.71 11.07
N LEU A 254 -14.58 7.61 12.26
CA LEU A 254 -13.14 7.52 12.44
C LEU A 254 -12.67 6.07 12.37
N VAL A 255 -11.56 5.84 11.69
CA VAL A 255 -10.97 4.52 11.51
C VAL A 255 -10.27 4.09 12.80
N VAL A 256 -10.64 2.92 13.33
CA VAL A 256 -10.11 2.36 14.60
C VAL A 256 -9.15 1.19 14.39
N ALA A 257 -9.27 0.48 13.26
CA ALA A 257 -8.35 -0.58 12.86
C ALA A 257 -8.35 -0.76 11.34
N THR A 258 -7.24 -1.24 10.79
CA THR A 258 -7.11 -1.52 9.36
C THR A 258 -6.27 -2.76 9.13
N HIS A 259 -6.76 -3.72 8.35
CA HIS A 259 -6.03 -4.92 7.95
C HIS A 259 -5.93 -5.02 6.44
N THR A 260 -4.75 -5.36 5.93
CA THR A 260 -4.61 -5.83 4.55
C THR A 260 -4.60 -7.35 4.56
N ILE A 261 -5.70 -7.95 4.16
CA ILE A 261 -5.84 -9.38 3.97
C ILE A 261 -5.76 -9.71 2.48
N ASN A 262 -5.11 -10.80 2.12
CA ASN A 262 -5.05 -11.25 0.73
C ASN A 262 -5.91 -12.50 0.51
N ARG A 263 -7.02 -12.61 1.26
CA ARG A 263 -7.98 -13.72 1.21
C ARG A 263 -9.41 -13.18 1.11
N ASN A 264 -10.34 -14.04 0.67
CA ASN A 264 -11.76 -13.71 0.60
C ASN A 264 -12.38 -13.62 2.01
N ASP A 265 -13.39 -12.77 2.14
CA ASP A 265 -13.90 -12.20 3.39
C ASP A 265 -14.56 -13.18 4.39
N LEU A 266 -14.78 -14.44 3.99
CA LEU A 266 -15.58 -15.43 4.76
C LEU A 266 -15.08 -15.69 6.19
N ASN A 267 -13.83 -15.39 6.54
CA ASN A 267 -13.25 -15.60 7.88
C ASN A 267 -12.44 -14.41 8.41
N ALA A 268 -12.62 -13.22 7.84
CA ALA A 268 -11.72 -12.10 8.11
C ALA A 268 -12.20 -11.12 9.20
N LEU A 269 -13.47 -11.21 9.59
CA LEU A 269 -14.05 -10.30 10.57
C LEU A 269 -13.42 -10.43 11.97
N GLY A 270 -13.08 -11.65 12.39
CA GLY A 270 -12.62 -11.91 13.76
C GLY A 270 -11.32 -11.18 14.11
N THR A 271 -10.35 -11.17 13.19
CA THR A 271 -9.02 -10.57 13.48
C THR A 271 -9.09 -9.06 13.60
N ILE A 272 -9.81 -8.39 12.70
CA ILE A 272 -9.93 -6.93 12.74
C ILE A 272 -10.83 -6.46 13.89
N ALA A 273 -11.86 -7.23 14.26
CA ALA A 273 -12.68 -6.93 15.43
C ALA A 273 -11.87 -7.02 16.74
N LEU A 274 -11.01 -8.04 16.86
CA LEU A 274 -10.12 -8.17 18.02
C LEU A 274 -9.12 -7.02 18.11
N GLU A 275 -8.50 -6.63 16.99
CA GLU A 275 -7.58 -5.49 16.97
C GLU A 275 -8.32 -4.17 17.27
N ALA A 276 -9.51 -3.95 16.72
CA ALA A 276 -10.32 -2.79 17.04
C ALA A 276 -10.64 -2.72 18.54
N LYS A 277 -11.01 -3.85 19.16
CA LYS A 277 -11.23 -3.94 20.61
C LYS A 277 -9.95 -3.62 21.40
N GLU A 278 -8.81 -4.13 20.95
CA GLU A 278 -7.52 -3.86 21.59
C GLU A 278 -7.12 -2.38 21.50
N ASN A 279 -7.29 -1.76 20.33
CA ASN A 279 -7.02 -0.34 20.11
C ASN A 279 -7.94 0.54 20.95
N LEU A 280 -9.18 0.13 21.16
CA LEU A 280 -10.16 0.82 21.99
C LEU A 280 -10.03 0.53 23.50
N GLY A 281 -9.03 -0.24 23.95
CA GLY A 281 -8.82 -0.50 25.37
C GLY A 281 -9.81 -1.48 26.02
N GLY A 282 -10.36 -2.44 25.26
CA GLY A 282 -10.90 -3.69 25.82
C GLY A 282 -12.35 -3.74 26.31
N ARG A 283 -13.17 -2.70 26.16
CA ARG A 283 -14.62 -2.76 26.50
C ARG A 283 -15.44 -3.56 25.49
N ASN A 284 -16.61 -4.05 25.90
CA ASN A 284 -17.55 -4.76 25.01
C ASN A 284 -18.10 -3.79 23.96
N SER A 285 -17.64 -3.94 22.72
CA SER A 285 -18.08 -3.19 21.56
C SER A 285 -18.90 -4.10 20.63
N TYR A 286 -19.98 -3.56 20.06
CA TYR A 286 -20.80 -4.29 19.09
C TYR A 286 -20.21 -4.09 17.69
N CYS A 287 -19.81 -5.20 17.04
CA CYS A 287 -19.23 -5.19 15.70
C CYS A 287 -20.29 -5.62 14.66
N TYR A 288 -20.48 -4.82 13.61
CA TYR A 288 -21.38 -5.13 12.50
C TYR A 288 -20.60 -5.31 11.20
N SER A 289 -20.88 -6.39 10.46
CA SER A 289 -20.34 -6.60 9.11
C SER A 289 -21.24 -5.97 8.06
N GLY A 290 -20.69 -5.14 7.18
CA GLY A 290 -21.38 -4.69 5.99
C GLY A 290 -21.49 -5.80 4.94
N GLN A 291 -22.38 -6.78 5.11
CA GLN A 291 -22.81 -7.57 3.95
C GLN A 291 -23.72 -6.70 3.09
N ARG A 292 -23.39 -6.54 1.80
CA ARG A 292 -24.24 -5.81 0.84
C ARG A 292 -25.66 -6.37 0.91
N LEU A 293 -26.58 -5.58 1.43
CA LEU A 293 -28.01 -5.87 1.32
C LEU A 293 -28.35 -5.96 -0.17
N PRO A 294 -29.05 -7.02 -0.63
CA PRO A 294 -29.55 -7.07 -1.99
C PRO A 294 -30.43 -5.84 -2.23
N GLN A 295 -30.19 -5.13 -3.33
CA GLN A 295 -31.01 -3.99 -3.70
C GLN A 295 -32.46 -4.43 -3.75
N ARG A 296 -33.29 -3.93 -2.83
CA ARG A 296 -34.74 -4.10 -2.91
C ARG A 296 -35.20 -3.49 -4.22
N THR A 297 -35.59 -4.33 -5.16
CA THR A 297 -36.41 -3.93 -6.30
C THR A 297 -37.65 -3.24 -5.75
N ARG A 298 -37.80 -1.95 -6.06
CA ARG A 298 -39.05 -1.22 -5.82
C ARG A 298 -40.11 -1.80 -6.77
N ASN A 299 -40.88 -2.78 -6.30
CA ASN A 299 -42.19 -3.04 -6.86
C ASN A 299 -43.17 -2.08 -6.18
N GLN A 300 -43.53 -1.02 -6.88
CA GLN A 300 -44.76 -0.26 -6.58
C GLN A 300 -45.95 -1.08 -7.07
N PRO A 301 -46.99 -1.30 -6.25
CA PRO A 301 -48.30 -1.66 -6.77
C PRO A 301 -49.03 -0.41 -7.28
N MET A 302 -49.83 -0.62 -8.34
CA MET A 302 -50.77 0.32 -8.96
C MET A 302 -51.69 1.01 -7.95
#